data_AF-A0AA45WLW9-F1
#
_entry.id   AF-A0AA45WLW9-F1
#
_cell.length_a   1.000
_cell.length_b   1.000
_cell.length_c   1.000
_cell.angle_alpha   90.00
_cell.angle_beta   90.00
_cell.angle_gamma   90.00
#
_symmetry.space_group_name_H-M   'P 1'
#
loop_
_entity.id
_entity.type
_entity.pdbx_description
1 polymer ?
#
loop_
_entity_poly.entity_id
_entity_poly.type
_entity_poly.pdbx_seq_one_letter_code
_entity_poly.pdbx_strand_id
1 'polypeptide(L)'
;MLFTNPIAAYCPIHFHALRQTADAGCPQIELQLPNDPYSATELSELLQLSKLTPVAFRAPVSLGLGTSPFPLEEWKHWLALIAQLNLERPRLVCHAAPVPLGAIFEYMDDHPTDFHSLQEMKSELVKRIAAQLNQLHELGKAANIELFIENAPMGGDAYFEPGHSMLYPVLRTPRHLLQLTEQAPVQICFDTAHARITSNALTYMHRSRSLFAGATEQEILHAPNHWLRFHELCKERIGLVRLGYALSWGDTPSTRHIPFPESTYDELIDFAEQVDPSLPIVLAVGGKEALQQSLATLHELKRT
;
A
#
# COMPACT_ATOMS: atom_id res chain seq x y z
N MET A 1 7.50 23.69 -1.06
CA MET A 1 7.14 22.28 -0.91
C MET A 1 8.10 21.62 0.05
N LEU A 2 7.58 21.13 1.17
CA LEU A 2 8.29 20.51 2.29
C LEU A 2 9.28 19.44 1.80
N PHE A 3 8.82 18.58 0.88
CA PHE A 3 9.66 17.60 0.21
C PHE A 3 10.34 18.17 -1.03
N THR A 4 11.60 17.78 -1.24
CA THR A 4 12.32 17.97 -2.52
C THR A 4 12.11 16.81 -3.49
N ASN A 5 11.43 15.76 -3.03
CA ASN A 5 11.10 14.53 -3.76
C ASN A 5 10.23 14.79 -5.00
N PRO A 6 10.27 13.90 -6.01
CA PRO A 6 9.25 13.85 -7.05
C PRO A 6 7.87 13.61 -6.43
N ILE A 7 6.93 14.52 -6.66
CA ILE A 7 5.56 14.43 -6.13
C ILE A 7 4.61 13.96 -7.23
N ALA A 8 3.88 12.89 -6.92
CA ALA A 8 2.80 12.37 -7.74
C ALA A 8 1.49 12.36 -6.95
N ALA A 9 0.36 12.18 -7.64
CA ALA A 9 -0.95 12.01 -7.03
C ALA A 9 -1.49 10.59 -7.29
N TYR A 10 -2.18 10.02 -6.30
CA TYR A 10 -3.01 8.84 -6.53
C TYR A 10 -4.14 9.20 -7.49
N CYS A 11 -4.34 8.38 -8.53
CA CYS A 11 -5.39 8.62 -9.51
C CYS A 11 -6.05 7.31 -9.96
N PRO A 12 -7.37 7.16 -9.76
CA PRO A 12 -8.16 6.13 -10.43
C PRO A 12 -8.14 6.29 -11.95
N ILE A 13 -8.16 5.17 -12.68
CA ILE A 13 -8.22 5.11 -14.15
C ILE A 13 -9.61 5.46 -14.70
N HIS A 14 -10.03 6.70 -14.52
CA HIS A 14 -11.18 7.25 -15.23
C HIS A 14 -10.90 8.69 -15.64
N PHE A 15 -11.39 9.07 -16.83
CA PHE A 15 -11.09 10.35 -17.45
C PHE A 15 -11.37 11.55 -16.54
N HIS A 16 -12.47 11.50 -15.77
CA HIS A 16 -12.82 12.56 -14.83
C HIS A 16 -11.78 12.73 -13.70
N ALA A 17 -11.25 11.66 -13.11
CA ALA A 17 -10.20 11.78 -12.08
C ALA A 17 -8.90 12.27 -12.69
N LEU A 18 -8.50 11.74 -13.85
CA LEU A 18 -7.32 12.21 -14.57
C LEU A 18 -7.40 13.72 -14.84
N ARG A 19 -8.56 14.21 -15.30
CA ARG A 19 -8.80 15.65 -15.50
C ARG A 19 -8.69 16.44 -14.20
N GLN A 20 -9.32 15.95 -13.13
CA GLN A 20 -9.28 16.59 -11.81
C GLN A 20 -7.85 16.70 -11.26
N THR A 21 -7.06 15.64 -11.42
CA THR A 21 -5.65 15.60 -10.99
C THR A 21 -4.79 16.56 -11.82
N ALA A 22 -4.99 16.60 -13.14
CA ALA A 22 -4.33 17.57 -14.00
C ALA A 22 -4.69 19.02 -13.63
N ASP A 23 -5.97 19.30 -13.39
CA ASP A 23 -6.46 20.62 -12.96
C ASP A 23 -5.97 21.01 -11.56
N ALA A 24 -5.62 20.05 -10.71
CA ALA A 24 -4.98 20.29 -9.41
C ALA A 24 -3.50 20.67 -9.53
N GLY A 25 -2.91 20.54 -10.74
CA GLY A 25 -1.52 20.92 -11.01
C GLY A 25 -0.49 19.84 -10.69
N CYS A 26 -0.91 18.57 -10.56
CA CYS A 26 0.02 17.45 -10.34
C CYS A 26 0.19 16.65 -11.64
N PRO A 27 1.31 16.80 -12.38
CA PRO A 27 1.50 16.16 -13.68
C PRO A 27 1.88 14.68 -13.60
N GLN A 28 2.31 14.21 -12.43
CA GLN A 28 2.75 12.85 -12.18
C GLN A 28 1.68 12.09 -11.38
N ILE A 29 1.45 10.82 -11.74
CA ILE A 29 0.42 10.01 -11.07
C ILE A 29 0.89 8.61 -10.72
N GLU A 30 0.36 8.07 -9.64
CA GLU A 30 0.25 6.62 -9.48
C GLU A 30 -1.16 6.22 -9.94
N LEU A 31 -1.22 5.42 -11.02
CA LEU A 31 -2.48 5.06 -11.65
C LEU A 31 -3.03 3.76 -11.06
N GLN A 32 -4.20 3.83 -10.42
CA GLN A 32 -4.94 2.63 -9.99
C GLN A 32 -5.57 1.96 -11.19
N LEU A 33 -5.12 0.74 -11.49
CA LEU A 33 -5.72 -0.11 -12.53
C LEU A 33 -7.11 -0.59 -12.08
N PRO A 34 -8.08 -0.73 -13.00
CA PRO A 34 -9.44 -1.15 -12.69
C PRO A 34 -9.51 -2.67 -12.54
N ASN A 35 -10.58 -3.18 -11.93
CA ASN A 35 -10.81 -4.64 -11.86
C ASN A 35 -11.17 -5.23 -13.23
N ASP A 36 -11.84 -4.44 -14.08
CA ASP A 36 -12.21 -4.87 -15.42
C ASP A 36 -11.01 -4.77 -16.38
N PRO A 37 -10.86 -5.67 -17.36
CA PRO A 37 -9.79 -5.60 -18.34
C PRO A 37 -9.81 -4.30 -19.13
N TYR A 38 -8.64 -3.69 -19.30
CA TYR A 38 -8.40 -2.58 -20.22
C TYR A 38 -7.53 -3.02 -21.40
N SER A 39 -7.63 -2.34 -22.54
CA SER A 39 -6.63 -2.47 -23.61
C SER A 39 -5.48 -1.47 -23.44
N ALA A 40 -4.30 -1.80 -23.98
CA ALA A 40 -3.15 -0.89 -23.97
C ALA A 40 -3.41 0.39 -24.78
N THR A 41 -4.19 0.30 -25.87
CA THR A 41 -4.58 1.45 -26.69
C THR A 41 -5.44 2.43 -25.89
N GLU A 42 -6.50 1.95 -25.23
CA GLU A 42 -7.38 2.80 -24.42
C GLU A 42 -6.60 3.49 -23.29
N LEU A 43 -5.71 2.76 -22.60
CA LEU A 43 -4.90 3.34 -21.55
C LEU A 43 -3.92 4.38 -22.10
N SER A 44 -3.26 4.09 -23.22
CA SER A 44 -2.33 5.03 -23.86
C SER A 44 -3.04 6.32 -24.30
N GLU A 45 -4.23 6.20 -24.91
CA GLU A 45 -5.06 7.35 -25.31
C GLU A 45 -5.48 8.18 -24.10
N LEU A 46 -5.92 7.55 -23.00
CA LEU A 46 -6.28 8.25 -21.76
C LEU A 46 -5.11 9.03 -21.15
N LEU A 47 -3.91 8.42 -21.12
CA LEU A 47 -2.71 9.08 -20.62
C LEU A 47 -2.29 10.25 -21.51
N GLN A 48 -2.36 10.09 -22.83
CA GLN A 48 -2.07 11.17 -23.79
C GLN A 48 -3.05 12.33 -23.66
N LEU A 49 -4.36 12.05 -23.55
CA LEU A 49 -5.40 13.07 -23.42
C LEU A 49 -5.29 13.85 -22.10
N SER A 50 -4.94 13.16 -21.01
CA SER A 50 -4.78 13.79 -19.70
C SER A 50 -3.45 14.54 -19.56
N LYS A 51 -2.45 14.21 -20.39
CA LYS A 51 -1.07 14.73 -20.29
C LYS A 51 -0.42 14.45 -18.93
N LEU A 52 -0.83 13.35 -18.29
CA LEU A 52 -0.30 12.89 -17.02
C LEU A 52 0.71 11.77 -17.27
N THR A 53 1.78 11.77 -16.48
CA THR A 53 2.84 10.76 -16.58
C THR A 53 2.76 9.80 -15.40
N PRO A 54 2.54 8.50 -15.63
CA PRO A 54 2.58 7.51 -14.57
C PRO A 54 3.99 7.37 -13.97
N VAL A 55 4.11 7.50 -12.65
CA VAL A 55 5.32 7.13 -11.88
C VAL A 55 5.25 5.70 -11.38
N ALA A 56 4.04 5.15 -11.28
CA ALA A 56 3.75 3.78 -10.92
C ALA A 56 2.32 3.42 -11.35
N PHE A 57 2.09 2.13 -11.54
CA PHE A 57 0.76 1.53 -11.67
C PHE A 57 0.47 0.78 -10.39
N ARG A 58 -0.78 0.83 -9.94
CA ARG A 58 -1.24 0.05 -8.79
C ARG A 58 -2.14 -1.06 -9.28
N ALA A 59 -1.87 -2.29 -8.84
CA ALA A 59 -2.63 -3.47 -9.21
C ALA A 59 -4.12 -3.29 -8.89
N PRO A 60 -5.03 -3.90 -9.68
CA PRO A 60 -6.45 -3.88 -9.38
C PRO A 60 -6.76 -4.37 -7.97
N VAL A 61 -7.74 -3.76 -7.32
CA VAL A 61 -8.10 -4.07 -5.92
C VAL A 61 -8.44 -5.56 -5.76
N SER A 62 -9.10 -6.17 -6.76
CA SER A 62 -9.42 -7.60 -6.77
C SER A 62 -8.20 -8.53 -6.85
N LEU A 63 -7.08 -8.06 -7.39
CA LEU A 63 -5.86 -8.84 -7.61
C LEU A 63 -4.90 -8.74 -6.42
N GLY A 64 -5.31 -9.28 -5.28
CA GLY A 64 -4.45 -9.43 -4.11
C GLY A 64 -3.56 -10.68 -4.16
N LEU A 65 -2.35 -10.56 -3.62
CA LEU A 65 -1.40 -11.67 -3.45
C LEU A 65 -1.71 -12.52 -2.21
N GLY A 66 -1.22 -13.76 -2.16
CA GLY A 66 -1.47 -14.71 -1.07
C GLY A 66 -2.73 -15.57 -1.26
N THR A 67 -3.44 -15.39 -2.37
CA THR A 67 -4.62 -16.17 -2.75
C THR A 67 -4.27 -17.56 -3.26
N SER A 68 -5.21 -18.50 -3.16
CA SER A 68 -5.14 -19.84 -3.75
C SER A 68 -6.55 -20.25 -4.19
N PRO A 69 -6.82 -20.47 -5.50
CA PRO A 69 -5.86 -20.41 -6.61
C PRO A 69 -5.35 -18.98 -6.88
N PHE A 70 -4.12 -18.88 -7.41
CA PHE A 70 -3.51 -17.60 -7.82
C PHE A 70 -4.00 -17.23 -9.24
N PRO A 71 -4.65 -16.06 -9.46
CA PRO A 71 -5.22 -15.66 -10.76
C PRO A 71 -4.13 -15.21 -11.75
N LEU A 72 -3.29 -16.14 -12.18
CA LEU A 72 -2.08 -15.87 -12.97
C LEU A 72 -2.37 -15.22 -14.33
N GLU A 73 -3.44 -15.62 -15.02
CA GLU A 73 -3.76 -15.09 -16.35
C GLU A 73 -4.16 -13.60 -16.30
N GLU A 74 -4.86 -13.19 -15.24
CA GLU A 74 -5.20 -11.77 -15.03
C GLU A 74 -3.94 -10.94 -14.75
N TRP A 75 -3.00 -11.48 -13.96
CA TRP A 75 -1.70 -10.83 -13.74
C TRP A 75 -0.86 -10.72 -15.03
N LYS A 76 -0.84 -11.77 -15.86
CA LYS A 76 -0.17 -11.74 -17.16
C LYS A 76 -0.75 -10.66 -18.06
N HIS A 77 -2.06 -10.51 -18.08
CA HIS A 77 -2.74 -9.45 -18.84
C HIS A 77 -2.23 -8.06 -18.43
N TRP A 78 -2.23 -7.75 -17.13
CA TRP A 78 -1.77 -6.44 -16.66
C TRP A 78 -0.29 -6.18 -16.88
N LEU A 79 0.57 -7.17 -16.67
CA LEU A 79 2.01 -7.05 -16.96
C LEU A 79 2.26 -6.81 -18.46
N ALA A 80 1.56 -7.54 -19.33
CA ALA A 80 1.67 -7.36 -20.77
C ALA A 80 1.18 -5.98 -21.22
N LEU A 81 0.09 -5.50 -20.63
CA LEU A 81 -0.44 -4.16 -20.89
C LEU A 81 0.55 -3.07 -20.48
N ILE A 82 1.13 -3.15 -19.28
CA ILE A 82 2.15 -2.20 -18.81
C ILE A 82 3.39 -2.24 -19.73
N ALA A 83 3.83 -3.43 -20.13
CA ALA A 83 4.96 -3.60 -21.03
C ALA A 83 4.73 -2.91 -22.39
N GLN A 84 3.51 -2.95 -22.92
CA GLN A 84 3.15 -2.33 -24.21
C GLN A 84 3.19 -0.79 -24.19
N LEU A 85 3.20 -0.16 -23.00
CA LEU A 85 3.33 1.29 -22.88
C LEU A 85 4.77 1.79 -23.15
N ASN A 86 5.74 0.89 -23.30
CA ASN A 86 7.15 1.20 -23.61
C ASN A 86 7.76 2.26 -22.68
N LEU A 87 7.44 2.18 -21.39
CA LEU A 87 8.04 3.02 -20.35
C LEU A 87 9.44 2.51 -20.03
N GLU A 88 10.38 3.40 -19.69
CA GLU A 88 11.79 3.03 -19.45
C GLU A 88 11.96 2.10 -18.23
N ARG A 89 11.20 2.38 -17.16
CA ARG A 89 11.26 1.63 -15.89
C ARG A 89 9.88 1.62 -15.22
N PRO A 90 8.90 0.90 -15.79
CA PRO A 90 7.55 0.85 -15.24
C PRO A 90 7.56 0.23 -13.85
N ARG A 91 6.79 0.81 -12.94
CA ARG A 91 6.66 0.32 -11.55
C ARG A 91 5.26 -0.21 -11.34
N LEU A 92 5.13 -1.38 -10.72
CA LEU A 92 3.85 -1.98 -10.37
C LEU A 92 3.78 -2.21 -8.86
N VAL A 93 2.85 -1.52 -8.21
CA VAL A 93 2.52 -1.67 -6.78
C VAL A 93 1.50 -2.79 -6.64
N CYS A 94 1.90 -3.84 -5.92
CA CYS A 94 1.09 -4.98 -5.53
C CYS A 94 0.65 -4.85 -4.06
N HIS A 95 -0.45 -5.50 -3.72
CA HIS A 95 -0.97 -5.61 -2.36
C HIS A 95 -1.29 -7.06 -2.00
N ALA A 96 -1.33 -7.38 -0.71
CA ALA A 96 -1.87 -8.66 -0.25
C ALA A 96 -3.39 -8.70 -0.44
N ALA A 97 -3.95 -9.90 -0.60
CA ALA A 97 -5.36 -10.12 -0.45
C ALA A 97 -5.75 -10.13 1.03
N PRO A 98 -6.90 -9.53 1.39
CA PRO A 98 -7.44 -9.72 2.72
C PRO A 98 -8.02 -11.13 2.87
N VAL A 99 -8.10 -11.61 4.11
CA VAL A 99 -8.62 -12.92 4.50
C VAL A 99 -9.88 -12.71 5.36
N PRO A 100 -10.97 -13.48 5.13
CA PRO A 100 -12.12 -13.44 6.03
C PRO A 100 -11.72 -13.82 7.44
N LEU A 101 -12.20 -13.10 8.45
CA LEU A 101 -11.91 -13.42 9.85
C LEU A 101 -12.32 -14.86 10.22
N GLY A 102 -13.43 -15.35 9.66
CA GLY A 102 -13.89 -16.73 9.84
C GLY A 102 -12.86 -17.77 9.39
N ALA A 103 -12.15 -17.54 8.28
CA ALA A 103 -11.12 -18.44 7.79
C ALA A 103 -9.89 -18.51 8.71
N ILE A 104 -9.60 -17.43 9.45
CA ILE A 104 -8.54 -17.44 10.48
C ILE A 104 -8.97 -18.30 11.67
N PHE A 105 -10.24 -18.20 12.10
CA PHE A 105 -10.76 -19.02 13.18
C PHE A 105 -10.86 -20.49 12.79
N GLU A 106 -11.35 -20.81 11.60
CA GLU A 106 -11.37 -22.17 11.07
C GLU A 106 -9.97 -22.79 11.07
N TYR A 107 -8.95 -22.05 10.62
CA TYR A 107 -7.57 -22.53 10.65
C TYR A 107 -7.09 -22.83 12.08
N MET A 108 -7.44 -21.98 13.06
CA MET A 108 -7.08 -22.19 14.46
C MET A 108 -7.85 -23.36 15.09
N ASP A 109 -9.13 -23.53 14.74
CA ASP A 109 -9.99 -24.62 15.22
C ASP A 109 -9.55 -25.98 14.67
N ASP A 110 -8.98 -26.02 13.47
CA ASP A 110 -8.35 -27.22 12.87
C ASP A 110 -7.01 -27.58 13.52
N HIS A 111 -6.41 -26.67 14.30
CA HIS A 111 -5.16 -26.86 15.05
C HIS A 111 -5.35 -26.60 16.56
N PRO A 112 -6.33 -27.25 17.22
CA PRO A 112 -6.63 -26.97 18.62
C PRO A 112 -5.43 -27.44 19.45
N THR A 113 -4.87 -26.56 20.28
CA THR A 113 -3.65 -26.70 21.11
C THR A 113 -2.33 -26.19 20.53
N ASP A 114 -2.28 -25.82 19.25
CA ASP A 114 -1.09 -25.16 18.70
C ASP A 114 -1.18 -23.64 18.89
N PHE A 115 -0.55 -23.15 19.96
CA PHE A 115 -0.43 -21.72 20.27
C PHE A 115 0.40 -20.95 19.23
N HIS A 116 1.12 -21.64 18.34
CA HIS A 116 1.91 -21.06 17.24
C HIS A 116 1.19 -21.12 15.88
N SER A 117 0.04 -21.78 15.78
CA SER A 117 -0.71 -21.97 14.53
C SER A 117 -0.94 -20.67 13.75
N LEU A 118 -1.34 -19.59 14.42
CA LEU A 118 -1.54 -18.28 13.78
C LEU A 118 -0.22 -17.69 13.22
N GLN A 119 0.91 -17.92 13.90
CA GLN A 119 2.23 -17.50 13.42
C GLN A 119 2.67 -18.34 12.21
N GLU A 120 2.39 -19.64 12.22
CA GLU A 120 2.65 -20.54 11.09
C GLU A 120 1.84 -20.13 9.86
N MET A 121 0.52 -19.98 10.00
CA MET A 121 -0.39 -19.49 8.95
C MET A 121 0.15 -18.21 8.29
N LYS A 122 0.56 -17.23 9.09
CA LYS A 122 1.14 -15.97 8.58
C LYS A 122 2.45 -16.20 7.84
N SER A 123 3.30 -17.07 8.36
CA SER A 123 4.58 -17.41 7.72
C SER A 123 4.36 -18.11 6.38
N GLU A 124 3.37 -19.00 6.28
CA GLU A 124 2.95 -19.62 5.03
C GLU A 124 2.38 -18.60 4.04
N LEU A 125 1.56 -17.66 4.51
CA LEU A 125 1.04 -16.57 3.66
C LEU A 125 2.18 -15.69 3.13
N VAL A 126 3.16 -15.31 3.96
CA VAL A 126 4.33 -14.54 3.50
C VAL A 126 5.12 -15.32 2.46
N LYS A 127 5.39 -16.62 2.68
CA LYS A 127 6.08 -17.48 1.70
C LYS A 127 5.31 -17.57 0.38
N ARG A 128 3.97 -17.71 0.45
CA ARG A 128 3.11 -17.78 -0.73
C ARG A 128 3.15 -16.47 -1.52
N ILE A 129 3.05 -15.32 -0.83
CA ILE A 129 3.17 -14.00 -1.46
C ILE A 129 4.54 -13.85 -2.13
N ALA A 130 5.62 -14.23 -1.45
CA ALA A 130 6.97 -14.18 -2.02
C ALA A 130 7.12 -15.07 -3.27
N ALA A 131 6.56 -16.27 -3.26
CA ALA A 131 6.55 -17.16 -4.43
C ALA A 131 5.78 -16.54 -5.62
N GLN A 132 4.61 -15.94 -5.35
CA GLN A 132 3.82 -15.25 -6.38
C GLN A 132 4.56 -14.02 -6.93
N LEU A 133 5.22 -13.24 -6.08
CA LEU A 133 6.04 -12.10 -6.51
C LEU A 133 7.23 -12.52 -7.37
N ASN A 134 7.92 -13.61 -7.03
CA ASN A 134 8.97 -14.17 -7.87
C ASN A 134 8.43 -14.59 -9.25
N GLN A 135 7.24 -15.20 -9.29
CA GLN A 135 6.58 -15.55 -10.54
C GLN A 135 6.24 -14.31 -11.38
N LEU A 136 5.71 -13.25 -10.76
CA LEU A 136 5.42 -11.98 -11.44
C LEU A 136 6.69 -11.28 -11.91
N HIS A 137 7.76 -11.33 -11.13
CA HIS A 137 9.06 -10.75 -11.50
C HIS A 137 9.59 -11.38 -12.79
N GLU A 138 9.60 -12.72 -12.86
CA GLU A 138 10.05 -13.42 -14.07
C GLU A 138 9.18 -13.10 -15.29
N LEU A 139 7.86 -12.93 -15.11
CA LEU A 139 6.96 -12.49 -16.19
C LEU A 139 7.23 -11.05 -16.65
N GLY A 140 7.52 -10.14 -15.72
CA GLY A 140 7.76 -8.72 -16.00
C GLY A 140 9.20 -8.37 -16.42
N LYS A 141 10.14 -9.32 -16.29
CA LYS A 141 11.58 -9.12 -16.47
C LYS A 141 11.97 -8.57 -17.84
N ALA A 142 11.37 -9.10 -18.90
CA ALA A 142 11.65 -8.67 -20.28
C ALA A 142 11.26 -7.20 -20.53
N ALA A 143 10.28 -6.70 -19.79
CA ALA A 143 9.81 -5.32 -19.85
C ALA A 143 10.41 -4.43 -18.75
N ASN A 144 11.38 -4.95 -17.98
CA ASN A 144 12.03 -4.23 -16.87
C ASN A 144 11.02 -3.65 -15.86
N ILE A 145 9.92 -4.38 -15.59
CA ILE A 145 8.90 -3.96 -14.62
C ILE A 145 9.44 -4.16 -13.20
N GLU A 146 9.49 -3.07 -12.44
CA GLU A 146 9.83 -3.08 -11.04
C GLU A 146 8.60 -3.38 -10.19
N LEU A 147 8.72 -4.35 -9.29
CA LEU A 147 7.64 -4.73 -8.39
C LEU A 147 7.81 -4.09 -7.02
N PHE A 148 6.72 -3.54 -6.52
CA PHE A 148 6.61 -2.96 -5.19
C PHE A 148 5.55 -3.71 -4.40
N ILE A 149 5.80 -3.98 -3.13
CA ILE A 149 4.81 -4.52 -2.21
C ILE A 149 4.39 -3.46 -1.19
N GLU A 150 3.09 -3.23 -1.07
CA GLU A 150 2.57 -2.27 -0.12
C GLU A 150 2.40 -2.86 1.29
N ASN A 151 2.71 -2.09 2.33
CA ASN A 151 2.31 -2.44 3.69
C ASN A 151 0.79 -2.32 3.87
N ALA A 152 0.22 -3.31 4.55
CA ALA A 152 -1.22 -3.44 4.70
C ALA A 152 -1.75 -2.72 5.95
N PRO A 153 -3.03 -2.28 5.97
CA PRO A 153 -3.70 -1.82 7.17
C PRO A 153 -4.05 -3.01 8.10
N MET A 154 -4.82 -2.78 9.18
CA MET A 154 -5.27 -3.88 10.04
C MET A 154 -6.41 -4.67 9.39
N GLY A 155 -7.38 -3.96 8.83
CA GLY A 155 -8.57 -4.53 8.22
C GLY A 155 -8.87 -3.99 6.82
N GLY A 156 -9.82 -4.63 6.13
CA GLY A 156 -10.40 -4.12 4.90
C GLY A 156 -11.47 -3.06 5.14
N ASP A 157 -12.05 -2.52 4.07
CA ASP A 157 -12.97 -1.38 4.13
C ASP A 157 -14.22 -1.62 5.02
N ALA A 158 -14.62 -2.88 5.22
CA ALA A 158 -15.75 -3.31 6.07
C ALA A 158 -15.30 -4.01 7.37
N TYR A 159 -14.08 -3.76 7.85
CA TYR A 159 -13.48 -4.49 8.96
C TYR A 159 -14.35 -4.50 10.24
N PHE A 160 -14.94 -3.35 10.58
CA PHE A 160 -15.80 -3.19 11.76
C PHE A 160 -17.25 -3.66 11.55
N GLU A 161 -17.60 -4.13 10.35
CA GLU A 161 -18.95 -4.61 10.04
C GLU A 161 -19.10 -6.10 10.42
N PRO A 162 -20.05 -6.45 11.31
CA PRO A 162 -20.28 -7.85 11.68
C PRO A 162 -20.56 -8.74 10.46
N GLY A 163 -19.86 -9.87 10.35
CA GLY A 163 -20.03 -10.82 9.25
C GLY A 163 -19.32 -10.45 7.93
N HIS A 164 -18.77 -9.23 7.84
CA HIS A 164 -18.02 -8.74 6.68
C HIS A 164 -16.55 -8.45 7.01
N SER A 165 -16.09 -8.86 8.20
CA SER A 165 -14.75 -8.61 8.69
C SER A 165 -13.69 -9.30 7.83
N MET A 166 -13.08 -8.51 6.96
CA MET A 166 -11.90 -8.86 6.18
C MET A 166 -10.65 -8.29 6.86
N LEU A 167 -9.60 -9.10 6.97
CA LEU A 167 -8.37 -8.77 7.68
C LEU A 167 -7.16 -8.91 6.78
N TYR A 168 -6.14 -8.09 7.04
CA TYR A 168 -4.81 -8.30 6.47
C TYR A 168 -3.92 -8.96 7.54
N PRO A 169 -3.75 -10.30 7.50
CA PRO A 169 -2.99 -10.99 8.54
C PRO A 169 -1.48 -10.73 8.44
N VAL A 170 -0.99 -10.29 7.27
CA VAL A 170 0.44 -10.12 6.96
C VAL A 170 0.71 -8.75 6.34
N LEU A 171 1.99 -8.39 6.16
CA LEU A 171 2.47 -7.11 5.60
C LEU A 171 2.16 -5.83 6.41
N ARG A 172 1.52 -5.97 7.56
CA ARG A 172 1.21 -4.88 8.49
C ARG A 172 2.32 -4.56 9.51
N THR A 173 3.47 -5.25 9.43
CA THR A 173 4.62 -5.02 10.32
C THR A 173 5.93 -4.95 9.51
N PRO A 174 6.95 -4.23 10.00
CA PRO A 174 8.25 -4.18 9.34
C PRO A 174 8.86 -5.56 9.08
N ARG A 175 8.71 -6.48 10.05
CA ARG A 175 9.23 -7.84 9.97
C ARG A 175 8.72 -8.59 8.74
N HIS A 176 7.41 -8.55 8.47
CA HIS A 176 6.82 -9.23 7.32
C HIS A 176 7.35 -8.66 6.00
N LEU A 177 7.49 -7.34 5.91
CA LEU A 177 7.96 -6.66 4.70
C LEU A 177 9.43 -6.95 4.43
N LEU A 178 10.28 -6.84 5.45
CA LEU A 178 11.71 -7.13 5.33
C LEU A 178 11.93 -8.58 4.91
N GLN A 179 11.27 -9.53 5.60
CA GLN A 179 11.32 -10.95 5.27
C GLN A 179 10.90 -11.23 3.81
N LEU A 180 9.92 -10.48 3.30
CA LEU A 180 9.45 -10.63 1.92
C LEU A 180 10.44 -10.04 0.92
N THR A 181 11.04 -8.87 1.20
CA THR A 181 12.08 -8.27 0.34
C THR A 181 13.38 -9.09 0.30
N GLU A 182 13.62 -9.95 1.29
CA GLU A 182 14.74 -10.90 1.28
C GLU A 182 14.45 -12.15 0.42
N GLN A 183 13.17 -12.49 0.22
CA GLN A 183 12.75 -13.71 -0.48
C GLN A 183 12.30 -13.46 -1.92
N ALA A 184 11.97 -12.23 -2.28
CA ALA A 184 11.52 -11.84 -3.61
C ALA A 184 12.17 -10.53 -4.05
N PRO A 185 12.47 -10.36 -5.35
CA PRO A 185 13.09 -9.15 -5.91
C PRO A 185 12.07 -8.01 -6.00
N VAL A 186 11.69 -7.46 -4.84
CA VAL A 186 10.71 -6.37 -4.72
C VAL A 186 11.20 -5.29 -3.77
N GLN A 187 10.72 -4.08 -3.97
CA GLN A 187 10.89 -2.97 -3.03
C GLN A 187 9.60 -2.72 -2.24
N ILE A 188 9.67 -1.97 -1.16
CA ILE A 188 8.50 -1.59 -0.36
C ILE A 188 7.86 -0.33 -0.95
N CYS A 189 6.55 -0.38 -1.18
CA CYS A 189 5.70 0.79 -1.28
C CYS A 189 5.21 1.12 0.14
N PHE A 190 5.78 2.16 0.74
CA PHE A 190 5.49 2.52 2.12
C PHE A 190 4.29 3.47 2.19
N ASP A 191 3.15 2.93 2.60
CA ASP A 191 1.92 3.66 2.88
C ASP A 191 1.87 4.12 4.34
N THR A 192 2.02 5.43 4.51
CA THR A 192 2.06 6.12 5.81
C THR A 192 0.74 5.98 6.59
N ALA A 193 -0.40 6.00 5.91
CA ALA A 193 -1.72 5.84 6.55
C ALA A 193 -1.87 4.42 7.09
N HIS A 194 -1.53 3.40 6.29
CA HIS A 194 -1.56 2.01 6.72
C HIS A 194 -0.59 1.76 7.89
N ALA A 195 0.64 2.26 7.81
CA ALA A 195 1.63 2.14 8.88
C ALA A 195 1.15 2.79 10.19
N ARG A 196 0.40 3.89 10.09
CA ARG A 196 -0.20 4.57 11.25
C ARG A 196 -1.32 3.78 11.89
N ILE A 197 -2.23 3.24 11.09
CA ILE A 197 -3.32 2.38 11.58
C ILE A 197 -2.73 1.18 12.33
N THR A 198 -1.75 0.49 11.74
CA THR A 198 -1.18 -0.73 12.32
C THR A 198 -0.37 -0.43 13.57
N SER A 199 0.47 0.61 13.57
CA SER A 199 1.24 1.04 14.75
C SER A 199 0.32 1.40 15.92
N ASN A 200 -0.77 2.14 15.66
CA ASN A 200 -1.73 2.53 16.68
C ASN A 200 -2.52 1.32 17.21
N ALA A 201 -3.07 0.49 16.33
CA ALA A 201 -3.88 -0.66 16.71
C ALA A 201 -3.07 -1.66 17.54
N LEU A 202 -1.85 -2.00 17.13
CA LEU A 202 -1.00 -2.93 17.87
C LEU A 202 -0.52 -2.33 19.21
N THR A 203 -0.23 -1.04 19.25
CA THR A 203 0.09 -0.34 20.51
C THR A 203 -1.10 -0.37 21.48
N TYR A 204 -2.31 -0.18 20.97
CA TYR A 204 -3.53 -0.29 21.78
C TYR A 204 -3.74 -1.72 22.28
N MET A 205 -3.55 -2.74 21.43
CA MET A 205 -3.63 -4.16 21.84
C MET A 205 -2.62 -4.50 22.92
N HIS A 206 -1.39 -3.99 22.82
CA HIS A 206 -0.37 -4.16 23.84
C HIS A 206 -0.81 -3.59 25.20
N ARG A 207 -1.44 -2.40 25.20
CA ARG A 207 -1.93 -1.75 26.42
C ARG A 207 -3.18 -2.43 27.01
N SER A 208 -4.09 -2.86 26.15
CA SER A 208 -5.38 -3.45 26.54
C SER A 208 -5.30 -4.96 26.82
N ARG A 209 -4.17 -5.61 26.49
CA ARG A 209 -4.01 -7.08 26.51
C ARG A 209 -5.06 -7.81 25.67
N SER A 210 -5.51 -7.18 24.58
CA SER A 210 -6.50 -7.74 23.66
C SER A 210 -5.82 -8.45 22.50
N LEU A 211 -6.20 -9.70 22.24
CA LEU A 211 -5.82 -10.47 21.05
C LEU A 211 -6.93 -10.33 19.99
N PHE A 212 -7.16 -9.12 19.49
CA PHE A 212 -8.13 -8.86 18.42
C PHE A 212 -7.41 -8.75 17.05
N ALA A 213 -8.13 -8.87 15.94
CA ALA A 213 -7.62 -8.66 14.57
C ALA A 213 -6.56 -9.67 14.05
N GLY A 214 -6.54 -10.90 14.58
CA GLY A 214 -5.59 -11.93 14.14
C GLY A 214 -4.13 -11.52 14.35
N ALA A 215 -3.83 -10.77 15.42
CA ALA A 215 -2.47 -10.41 15.83
C ALA A 215 -1.83 -11.43 16.75
N THR A 216 -0.58 -11.79 16.46
CA THR A 216 0.21 -12.64 17.35
C THR A 216 0.77 -11.79 18.50
N GLU A 217 1.05 -12.43 19.63
CA GLU A 217 1.69 -11.76 20.77
C GLU A 217 3.02 -11.10 20.37
N GLN A 218 3.81 -11.76 19.51
CA GLN A 218 5.06 -11.22 18.97
C GLN A 218 4.85 -9.95 18.15
N GLU A 219 3.80 -9.88 17.32
CA GLU A 219 3.48 -8.64 16.59
C GLU A 219 3.11 -7.52 17.54
N ILE A 220 2.38 -7.82 18.62
CA ILE A 220 1.92 -6.83 19.59
C ILE A 220 3.09 -6.30 20.44
N LEU A 221 3.96 -7.19 20.94
CA LEU A 221 5.11 -6.84 21.78
C LEU A 221 6.19 -6.07 21.02
N HIS A 222 6.36 -6.35 19.74
CA HIS A 222 7.39 -5.74 18.90
C HIS A 222 6.84 -4.72 17.88
N ALA A 223 5.58 -4.32 18.02
CA ALA A 223 5.00 -3.31 17.15
C ALA A 223 5.74 -1.98 17.29
N PRO A 224 6.05 -1.30 16.18
CA PRO A 224 6.44 0.09 16.25
C PRO A 224 5.29 0.89 16.88
N ASN A 225 5.60 1.71 17.88
CA ASN A 225 4.63 2.54 18.58
C ASN A 225 4.21 3.80 17.79
N HIS A 226 4.86 4.04 16.65
CA HIS A 226 4.64 5.17 15.77
C HIS A 226 4.99 4.80 14.33
N TRP A 227 4.29 5.37 13.35
CA TRP A 227 4.53 5.06 11.93
C TRP A 227 5.90 5.56 11.43
N LEU A 228 6.44 6.63 12.01
CA LEU A 228 7.83 7.06 11.75
C LEU A 228 8.83 5.96 12.13
N ARG A 229 8.61 5.31 13.28
CA ARG A 229 9.45 4.19 13.69
C ARG A 229 9.29 2.98 12.76
N PHE A 230 8.09 2.76 12.23
CA PHE A 230 7.87 1.77 11.17
C PHE A 230 8.73 2.10 9.95
N HIS A 231 8.68 3.34 9.46
CA HIS A 231 9.47 3.82 8.33
C HIS A 231 10.96 3.58 8.56
N GLU A 232 11.50 4.01 9.69
CA GLU A 232 12.92 3.85 10.03
C GLU A 232 13.40 2.39 9.94
N LEU A 233 12.56 1.43 10.34
CA LEU A 233 12.90 0.01 10.32
C LEU A 233 12.92 -0.58 8.90
N CYS A 234 12.24 0.05 7.94
CA CYS A 234 12.12 -0.43 6.57
C CYS A 234 12.85 0.44 5.53
N LYS A 235 13.34 1.62 5.89
CA LYS A 235 13.78 2.68 4.94
C LYS A 235 14.75 2.21 3.86
N GLU A 236 15.68 1.31 4.17
CA GLU A 236 16.68 0.77 3.24
C GLU A 236 16.09 -0.15 2.14
N ARG A 237 14.80 -0.45 2.22
CA ARG A 237 14.06 -1.27 1.25
C ARG A 237 12.88 -0.53 0.62
N ILE A 238 12.61 0.71 1.03
CA ILE A 238 11.54 1.53 0.48
C ILE A 238 12.02 2.10 -0.86
N GLY A 239 11.20 1.96 -1.90
CA GLY A 239 11.46 2.60 -3.19
C GLY A 239 10.34 3.52 -3.66
N LEU A 240 9.22 3.57 -2.93
CA LEU A 240 8.06 4.42 -3.20
C LEU A 240 7.36 4.73 -1.88
N VAL A 241 6.92 5.98 -1.68
CA VAL A 241 6.12 6.37 -0.51
C VAL A 241 4.73 6.77 -0.96
N ARG A 242 3.71 6.26 -0.27
CA ARG A 242 2.34 6.76 -0.31
C ARG A 242 2.10 7.60 0.93
N LEU A 243 2.01 8.89 0.71
CA LEU A 243 1.82 9.90 1.74
C LEU A 243 0.33 10.19 1.90
N GLY A 244 -0.21 9.87 3.06
CA GLY A 244 -1.57 10.14 3.45
C GLY A 244 -1.72 9.92 4.94
N TYR A 245 -2.67 10.61 5.54
CA TYR A 245 -2.97 10.43 6.95
C TYR A 245 -4.12 9.45 7.13
N ALA A 246 -4.17 8.80 8.29
CA ALA A 246 -5.34 8.08 8.75
C ALA A 246 -5.66 8.49 10.19
N LEU A 247 -6.96 8.54 10.51
CA LEU A 247 -7.38 8.50 11.91
C LEU A 247 -6.84 7.21 12.54
N SER A 248 -6.66 7.17 13.86
CA SER A 248 -5.98 6.04 14.54
C SER A 248 -6.60 4.67 14.27
N TRP A 249 -7.86 4.64 13.82
CA TRP A 249 -8.66 3.46 13.48
C TRP A 249 -9.13 3.46 12.03
N GLY A 250 -8.46 4.24 11.17
CA GLY A 250 -8.94 4.56 9.83
C GLY A 250 -8.80 3.43 8.81
N ASP A 251 -9.40 2.27 9.09
CA ASP A 251 -9.55 1.17 8.13
C ASP A 251 -10.68 1.43 7.10
N THR A 252 -11.45 2.52 7.27
CA THR A 252 -12.58 2.85 6.38
C THR A 252 -12.18 3.82 5.26
N PRO A 253 -12.83 3.77 4.09
CA PRO A 253 -12.52 4.66 2.97
C PRO A 253 -12.62 6.17 3.27
N SER A 254 -13.47 6.56 4.23
CA SER A 254 -13.69 7.97 4.59
C SER A 254 -12.65 8.53 5.55
N THR A 255 -11.90 7.67 6.24
CA THR A 255 -10.97 8.08 7.31
C THR A 255 -9.53 7.62 7.05
N ARG A 256 -9.33 6.79 6.02
CA ARG A 256 -8.06 6.39 5.44
C ARG A 256 -7.64 7.36 4.34
N HIS A 257 -6.35 7.62 4.24
CA HIS A 257 -5.76 8.47 3.19
C HIS A 257 -6.41 9.87 3.09
N ILE A 258 -6.54 10.55 4.22
CA ILE A 258 -6.95 11.95 4.29
C ILE A 258 -5.71 12.88 4.30
N PRO A 259 -5.87 14.19 4.01
CA PRO A 259 -4.80 15.16 4.24
C PRO A 259 -4.34 15.16 5.70
N PHE A 260 -3.06 15.44 5.96
CA PHE A 260 -2.56 15.57 7.33
C PHE A 260 -3.27 16.72 8.05
N PRO A 261 -3.86 16.50 9.23
CA PRO A 261 -4.39 17.59 10.05
C PRO A 261 -3.25 18.37 10.70
N GLU A 262 -3.49 19.67 10.95
CA GLU A 262 -2.51 20.59 11.55
C GLU A 262 -1.87 20.05 12.84
N SER A 263 -2.65 19.35 13.67
CA SER A 263 -2.17 18.75 14.92
C SER A 263 -1.09 17.69 14.75
N THR A 264 -0.76 17.30 13.51
CA THR A 264 0.21 16.25 13.18
C THR A 264 1.27 16.73 12.19
N TYR A 265 1.39 18.04 11.98
CA TYR A 265 2.41 18.61 11.11
C TYR A 265 3.83 18.35 11.58
N ASP A 266 4.06 18.29 12.89
CA ASP A 266 5.37 17.91 13.44
C ASP A 266 5.77 16.49 12.97
N GLU A 267 4.84 15.52 12.99
CA GLU A 267 5.09 14.17 12.47
C GLU A 267 5.48 14.20 10.98
N LEU A 268 4.86 15.09 10.21
CA LEU A 268 5.10 15.22 8.77
C LEU A 268 6.44 15.93 8.46
N ILE A 269 6.83 16.91 9.27
CA ILE A 269 8.13 17.58 9.21
C ILE A 269 9.24 16.58 9.56
N ASP A 270 9.10 15.85 10.67
CA ASP A 270 10.05 14.81 11.08
C ASP A 270 10.25 13.75 9.99
N PHE A 271 9.17 13.37 9.29
CA PHE A 271 9.26 12.46 8.15
C PHE A 271 10.03 13.05 6.98
N ALA A 272 9.82 14.32 6.66
CA ALA A 272 10.48 15.00 5.57
C ALA A 272 11.99 15.10 5.75
N GLU A 273 12.48 15.15 6.99
CA GLU A 273 13.92 15.12 7.29
C GLU A 273 14.54 13.72 7.14
N GLN A 274 13.73 12.66 7.24
CA GLN A 274 14.19 11.28 7.22
C GLN A 274 14.08 10.59 5.86
N VAL A 275 13.14 11.03 5.01
CA VAL A 275 12.88 10.38 3.72
C VAL A 275 14.02 10.65 2.74
N ASP A 276 14.44 9.62 2.01
CA ASP A 276 15.44 9.78 0.96
C ASP A 276 14.87 10.71 -0.13
N PRO A 277 15.56 11.81 -0.48
CA PRO A 277 15.07 12.83 -1.41
C PRO A 277 14.90 12.32 -2.86
N SER A 278 15.48 11.17 -3.21
CA SER A 278 15.33 10.53 -4.52
C SER A 278 14.05 9.72 -4.66
N LEU A 279 13.40 9.35 -3.56
CA LEU A 279 12.21 8.51 -3.58
C LEU A 279 11.00 9.29 -4.09
N PRO A 280 10.16 8.71 -4.97
CA PRO A 280 8.90 9.33 -5.34
C PRO A 280 7.93 9.29 -4.16
N ILE A 281 7.21 10.39 -3.95
CA ILE A 281 6.14 10.51 -2.95
C ILE A 281 4.82 10.69 -3.68
N VAL A 282 3.90 9.74 -3.50
CA VAL A 282 2.54 9.76 -4.02
C VAL A 282 1.63 10.30 -2.93
N LEU A 283 0.95 11.41 -3.20
CA LEU A 283 -0.14 11.89 -2.35
C LEU A 283 -1.33 10.93 -2.52
N ALA A 284 -1.56 10.09 -1.52
CA ALA A 284 -2.50 8.97 -1.56
C ALA A 284 -3.97 9.38 -1.40
N VAL A 285 -4.24 10.69 -1.30
CA VAL A 285 -5.57 11.24 -1.07
C VAL A 285 -6.45 11.16 -2.31
N GLY A 286 -7.75 10.90 -2.11
CA GLY A 286 -8.73 10.84 -3.19
C GLY A 286 -9.40 12.18 -3.48
N GLY A 287 -9.51 12.53 -4.76
CA GLY A 287 -10.30 13.68 -5.22
C GLY A 287 -9.55 15.02 -5.22
N LYS A 288 -10.06 15.96 -6.04
CA LYS A 288 -9.41 17.25 -6.31
C LYS A 288 -9.17 18.09 -5.06
N GLU A 289 -10.19 18.23 -4.21
CA GLU A 289 -10.14 19.11 -3.03
C GLU A 289 -9.10 18.62 -2.01
N ALA A 290 -9.11 17.33 -1.67
CA ALA A 290 -8.15 16.73 -0.75
C ALA A 290 -6.71 16.79 -1.31
N LEU A 291 -6.55 16.61 -2.62
CA LEU A 291 -5.25 16.76 -3.29
C LEU A 291 -4.74 18.21 -3.20
N GLN A 292 -5.59 19.19 -3.51
CA GLN A 292 -5.24 20.61 -3.39
C GLN A 292 -4.91 21.00 -1.95
N GLN A 293 -5.65 20.50 -0.97
CA GLN A 293 -5.36 20.71 0.45
C GLN A 293 -4.01 20.10 0.84
N SER A 294 -3.72 18.88 0.40
CA SER A 294 -2.43 18.22 0.66
C SER A 294 -1.28 19.01 0.04
N LEU A 295 -1.41 19.44 -1.22
CA LEU A 295 -0.40 20.27 -1.89
C LEU A 295 -0.20 21.60 -1.16
N ALA A 296 -1.28 22.30 -0.80
CA ALA A 296 -1.21 23.56 -0.07
C ALA A 296 -0.49 23.40 1.28
N THR A 297 -0.83 22.35 2.04
CA THR A 297 -0.18 21.98 3.31
C THR A 297 1.33 21.81 3.12
N LEU A 298 1.76 21.04 2.11
CA LEU A 298 3.18 20.85 1.83
C LEU A 298 3.89 22.13 1.39
N HIS A 299 3.19 23.07 0.76
CA HIS A 299 3.76 24.37 0.42
C HIS A 299 3.92 25.28 1.64
N GLU A 300 2.94 25.28 2.53
CA GLU A 300 2.92 26.06 3.77
C GLU A 300 4.03 25.62 4.72
N LEU A 301 4.15 24.32 4.99
CA LEU A 301 5.12 23.77 5.93
C LEU A 301 6.59 23.97 5.53
N LYS A 302 6.89 24.33 4.28
CA LYS A 302 8.25 24.75 3.87
C LYS A 302 8.61 26.14 4.39
N ARG A 303 7.61 27.00 4.61
CA ARG A 303 7.82 28.43 4.93
C ARG A 303 8.06 28.67 6.42
N THR A 304 7.65 27.73 7.24
CA THR A 304 7.97 27.59 8.67
C THR A 304 9.33 26.93 8.85
#